data_AF-A0A845C0L5-F1
#
_entry.id   AF-A0A845C0L5-F1
#
_cell.length_a   1.000
_cell.length_b   1.000
_cell.length_c   1.000
_cell.angle_alpha   90.00
_cell.angle_beta   90.00
_cell.angle_gamma   90.00
#
_symmetry.space_group_name_H-M   'P 1'
#
loop_
_entity.id
_entity.type
_entity.pdbx_description
1 polymer ?
#
loop_
_entity_poly.entity_id
_entity_poly.type
_entity_poly.pdbx_seq_one_letter_code
_entity_poly.pdbx_strand_id
1 'polypeptide(L)'
;MRPVTVRCGELRQSGRHRGAGGRVRTLQLFPAGTLHVGHDLHVRRQPGLRHGSAPPLPGQHCALGLCVGLPQHDPRRCRYGSAHFRCRLLPEPDALGRSRGPCRRRHGGTARRGRFGPTDAGRGTTWDGSVVTRRFAPTRLAAFVQGILEAAGTPADLAAIVADTLVDADLKGVESHGVLRVPHYLELMAEGYIKSAGRSTVAREAPTWVLVDGQQGFGHCALLNLCERVAAKAERAGVAFGGLTNTTHTGRIGWFAEKIAGRGLAIQITGGGAHRLPEHTSVAPYGGRERILSTNPITLGWPGGRFGSIVADFSTSATAEGKVRFHRERGESLPPGWTLDRDGVPSTDPEALYAGGSILPMGAHKGYGLALFNEYLGGIMLGPTYEANWTVTILDPTAFGEPQAQLQDAETLLQRIKDSPAAQGHREVLLPGELEEMVARERTHTGIPVADAIWDRITEAAAKLGIPPLDEA
;
A
#
# COMPACT_ATOMS: atom_id res chain seq x y z
N MET A 1 33.70 36.89 -17.78
CA MET A 1 33.85 35.50 -18.29
C MET A 1 33.43 35.49 -19.75
N ARG A 2 34.27 34.96 -20.64
CA ARG A 2 34.01 34.87 -22.10
C ARG A 2 33.03 33.71 -22.37
N PRO A 3 32.13 33.79 -23.36
CA PRO A 3 31.36 32.63 -23.78
C PRO A 3 32.23 31.69 -24.61
N VAL A 4 32.23 30.41 -24.24
CA VAL A 4 32.85 29.30 -24.98
C VAL A 4 31.81 28.73 -25.94
N THR A 5 32.11 28.77 -27.24
CA THR A 5 31.33 28.12 -28.28
C THR A 5 31.89 26.72 -28.51
N VAL A 6 31.11 25.67 -28.24
CA VAL A 6 31.47 24.28 -28.56
C VAL A 6 30.95 23.96 -29.96
N ARG A 7 31.87 23.62 -30.89
CA ARG A 7 31.53 23.06 -32.21
C ARG A 7 31.31 21.55 -32.08
N CYS A 8 30.17 21.07 -32.58
CA CYS A 8 29.91 19.63 -32.73
C CYS A 8 30.57 19.10 -34.02
N GLY A 9 31.29 18.00 -33.90
CA GLY A 9 32.10 17.38 -34.95
C GLY A 9 31.30 16.61 -36.00
N GLU A 10 31.90 16.53 -37.19
CA GLU A 10 31.44 15.77 -38.35
C GLU A 10 31.56 14.27 -38.10
N LEU A 11 30.48 13.51 -38.34
CA LEU A 11 30.51 12.05 -38.45
C LEU A 11 30.49 11.65 -39.93
N ARG A 12 31.58 11.02 -40.36
CA ARG A 12 31.75 10.40 -41.69
C ARG A 12 30.77 9.25 -41.89
N GLN A 13 30.09 9.23 -43.03
CA GLN A 13 29.38 8.05 -43.54
C GLN A 13 30.30 7.16 -44.37
N SER A 14 30.23 5.86 -44.16
CA SER A 14 30.61 4.83 -45.15
C SER A 14 29.70 3.61 -45.01
N GLY A 15 29.10 3.17 -46.11
CA GLY A 15 28.52 1.83 -46.23
C GLY A 15 27.15 1.75 -46.91
N ARG A 16 27.13 1.44 -48.20
CA ARG A 16 25.94 1.18 -49.03
C ARG A 16 25.34 -0.20 -48.73
N HIS A 17 24.00 -0.34 -48.71
CA HIS A 17 23.30 -1.19 -49.70
C HIS A 17 21.77 -0.98 -49.76
N ARG A 18 21.35 -0.73 -51.02
CA ARG A 18 20.08 -0.85 -51.74
C ARG A 18 18.90 -1.60 -51.07
N GLY A 19 17.69 -1.04 -51.21
CA GLY A 19 16.44 -1.81 -51.14
C GLY A 19 15.13 -1.01 -51.07
N ALA A 20 14.70 -0.49 -52.22
CA ALA A 20 13.31 -0.24 -52.66
C ALA A 20 12.29 0.54 -51.78
N GLY A 21 11.89 1.71 -52.30
CA GLY A 21 10.47 2.08 -52.41
C GLY A 21 9.93 3.13 -51.45
N GLY A 22 9.85 4.40 -51.89
CA GLY A 22 8.97 5.38 -51.24
C GLY A 22 9.40 6.84 -51.41
N ARG A 23 8.58 7.61 -52.14
CA ARG A 23 8.74 9.00 -52.55
C ARG A 23 9.35 9.95 -51.51
N VAL A 24 10.35 10.71 -51.97
CA VAL A 24 10.92 11.91 -51.35
C VAL A 24 9.82 12.96 -51.14
N ARG A 25 9.64 13.44 -49.90
CA ARG A 25 9.10 14.77 -49.62
C ARG A 25 10.17 15.55 -48.85
N THR A 26 10.63 16.61 -49.49
CA THR A 26 11.54 17.63 -48.98
C THR A 26 11.00 18.20 -47.66
N LEU A 27 11.73 18.09 -46.56
CA LEU A 27 11.47 18.86 -45.34
C LEU A 27 12.34 20.12 -45.37
N GLN A 28 11.70 21.27 -45.60
CA GLN A 28 12.28 22.58 -45.33
C GLN A 28 12.26 22.82 -43.81
N LEU A 29 13.42 23.20 -43.26
CA LEU A 29 13.54 23.75 -41.91
C LEU A 29 13.07 25.21 -41.92
N PHE A 30 12.09 25.56 -41.09
CA PHE A 30 11.73 26.95 -40.79
C PHE A 30 12.09 27.27 -39.32
N PRO A 31 12.62 28.47 -39.02
CA PRO A 31 12.96 28.89 -37.67
C PRO A 31 11.72 29.35 -36.90
N ALA A 32 11.85 29.27 -35.57
CA ALA A 32 10.99 29.80 -34.50
C ALA A 32 9.77 30.65 -34.93
N GLY A 33 8.58 30.10 -34.72
CA GLY A 33 7.31 30.80 -34.82
C GLY A 33 6.29 30.21 -33.85
N THR A 34 5.78 31.05 -32.95
CA THR A 34 4.75 30.75 -31.96
C THR A 34 3.49 30.19 -32.62
N LEU A 35 3.08 28.97 -32.27
CA LEU A 35 1.86 28.37 -32.79
C LEU A 35 0.70 28.62 -31.81
N HIS A 36 -0.20 29.54 -32.17
CA HIS A 36 -1.54 29.60 -31.61
C HIS A 36 -2.36 28.43 -32.16
N VAL A 37 -2.78 27.51 -31.31
CA VAL A 37 -3.74 26.45 -31.67
C VAL A 37 -5.15 26.99 -31.41
N GLY A 38 -5.80 27.50 -32.45
CA GLY A 38 -7.25 27.68 -32.49
C GLY A 38 -7.90 26.36 -32.90
N HIS A 39 -8.82 25.85 -32.09
CA HIS A 39 -9.64 24.70 -32.46
C HIS A 39 -10.81 25.17 -33.35
N ASP A 40 -10.67 25.00 -34.67
CA ASP A 40 -11.79 25.00 -35.60
C ASP A 40 -12.45 23.61 -35.62
N LEU A 41 -13.67 23.55 -35.11
CA LEU A 41 -14.54 22.37 -35.13
C LEU A 41 -15.13 22.18 -36.55
N HIS A 42 -14.47 21.36 -37.37
CA HIS A 42 -15.06 20.90 -38.63
C HIS A 42 -16.00 19.70 -38.39
N VAL A 43 -17.30 19.99 -38.34
CA VAL A 43 -18.37 18.98 -38.39
C VAL A 43 -18.53 18.50 -39.85
N ARG A 44 -18.13 17.26 -40.14
CA ARG A 44 -18.52 16.56 -41.37
C ARG A 44 -19.92 15.96 -41.21
N ARG A 45 -20.88 16.44 -42.00
CA ARG A 45 -22.20 15.82 -42.20
C ARG A 45 -22.08 14.61 -43.14
N GLN A 46 -22.71 13.49 -42.78
CA GLN A 46 -23.18 12.48 -43.73
C GLN A 46 -24.72 12.49 -43.78
N PRO A 47 -25.36 12.26 -44.94
CA PRO A 47 -26.81 12.32 -45.07
C PRO A 47 -27.50 10.94 -45.01
N GLY A 48 -28.69 10.91 -44.40
CA GLY A 48 -29.77 9.99 -44.76
C GLY A 48 -30.22 9.00 -43.71
N LEU A 49 -31.37 9.26 -43.06
CA LEU A 49 -32.62 8.48 -43.20
C LEU A 49 -33.73 9.06 -42.28
N ARG A 50 -34.98 8.68 -42.57
CA ARG A 50 -36.22 9.45 -42.43
C ARG A 50 -36.94 9.37 -41.08
N HIS A 51 -37.61 10.48 -40.76
CA HIS A 51 -38.88 10.73 -40.05
C HIS A 51 -39.39 9.85 -38.88
N GLY A 52 -39.59 10.53 -37.74
CA GLY A 52 -40.62 10.27 -36.73
C GLY A 52 -40.92 11.57 -35.97
N SER A 53 -42.20 11.87 -35.74
CA SER A 53 -42.80 13.17 -35.42
C SER A 53 -42.73 13.65 -33.94
N ALA A 54 -42.78 14.98 -33.78
CA ALA A 54 -42.71 15.92 -32.62
C ALA A 54 -43.69 15.69 -31.43
N PRO A 55 -43.65 16.45 -30.28
CA PRO A 55 -43.07 17.79 -30.04
C PRO A 55 -42.28 18.04 -28.71
N PRO A 56 -41.66 19.24 -28.55
CA PRO A 56 -40.68 19.56 -27.49
C PRO A 56 -41.21 20.52 -26.40
N LEU A 57 -40.58 20.55 -25.22
CA LEU A 57 -40.62 21.65 -24.22
C LEU A 57 -39.45 21.52 -23.20
N PRO A 58 -39.02 22.58 -22.47
CA PRO A 58 -37.80 23.32 -22.80
C PRO A 58 -36.67 23.31 -21.75
N GLY A 59 -35.43 23.49 -22.24
CA GLY A 59 -34.46 24.51 -21.82
C GLY A 59 -33.85 24.47 -20.41
N GLN A 60 -32.53 24.25 -20.34
CA GLN A 60 -31.55 25.25 -19.87
C GLN A 60 -30.12 24.70 -19.99
N HIS A 61 -29.36 25.26 -20.93
CA HIS A 61 -27.90 25.21 -20.94
C HIS A 61 -27.37 26.42 -20.17
N CYS A 62 -26.44 26.21 -19.25
CA CYS A 62 -25.55 27.26 -18.75
C CYS A 62 -24.11 26.83 -19.02
N ALA A 63 -23.47 27.56 -19.92
CA ALA A 63 -22.04 27.51 -20.17
C ALA A 63 -21.32 28.34 -19.09
N LEU A 64 -20.27 27.78 -18.48
CA LEU A 64 -19.32 28.54 -17.67
C LEU A 64 -18.11 28.91 -18.54
N GLY A 65 -17.93 30.21 -18.77
CA GLY A 65 -16.76 30.78 -19.42
C GLY A 65 -15.56 30.87 -18.48
N LEU A 66 -14.39 30.55 -19.03
CA LEU A 66 -13.06 30.86 -18.51
C LEU A 66 -12.79 32.38 -18.64
N CYS A 67 -12.18 32.99 -17.62
CA CYS A 67 -11.46 34.26 -17.74
C CYS A 67 -10.04 34.08 -17.20
N VAL A 68 -9.04 34.50 -17.99
CA VAL A 68 -7.61 34.55 -17.67
C VAL A 68 -7.13 36.00 -17.87
N GLY A 69 -6.40 36.56 -16.89
CA GLY A 69 -5.37 37.61 -17.11
C GLY A 69 -5.46 38.96 -16.33
N LEU A 70 -4.82 39.02 -15.14
CA LEU A 70 -3.84 39.98 -14.53
C LEU A 70 -3.69 41.48 -15.02
N PRO A 71 -2.99 42.42 -14.31
CA PRO A 71 -2.55 42.56 -12.89
C PRO A 71 -2.69 44.01 -12.25
N GLN A 72 -2.32 44.13 -10.95
CA GLN A 72 -1.84 45.31 -10.16
C GLN A 72 -2.76 46.03 -9.13
N HIS A 73 -2.33 45.95 -7.86
CA HIS A 73 -2.37 46.85 -6.67
C HIS A 73 -3.53 47.84 -6.40
N ASP A 74 -4.20 47.70 -5.23
CA ASP A 74 -4.09 48.56 -4.01
C ASP A 74 -5.12 48.11 -2.93
N PRO A 75 -4.71 47.76 -1.69
CA PRO A 75 -5.62 47.31 -0.64
C PRO A 75 -6.09 48.48 0.24
N ARG A 76 -7.29 49.01 -0.01
CA ARG A 76 -8.16 49.67 1.00
C ARG A 76 -9.48 50.13 0.36
N ARG A 77 -10.60 49.76 0.99
CA ARG A 77 -12.00 50.17 0.73
C ARG A 77 -12.72 49.45 -0.42
N CYS A 78 -13.45 48.40 -0.07
CA CYS A 78 -14.82 48.26 -0.58
C CYS A 78 -15.68 47.52 0.46
N ARG A 79 -16.58 48.27 1.11
CA ARG A 79 -17.69 47.72 1.92
C ARG A 79 -18.83 47.44 0.95
N TYR A 80 -19.36 46.23 0.90
CA TYR A 80 -20.77 45.98 0.58
C TYR A 80 -21.22 44.59 1.05
N GLY A 81 -22.35 44.56 1.77
CA GLY A 81 -23.37 43.51 1.68
C GLY A 81 -23.09 42.15 2.30
N SER A 82 -23.44 41.99 3.58
CA SER A 82 -23.71 40.69 4.20
C SER A 82 -24.93 40.01 3.56
N ALA A 83 -24.71 38.95 2.78
CA ALA A 83 -25.75 38.00 2.38
C ALA A 83 -25.50 36.65 3.09
N HIS A 84 -26.34 36.36 4.08
CA HIS A 84 -26.38 35.07 4.75
C HIS A 84 -26.96 34.00 3.81
N PHE A 85 -26.15 33.03 3.40
CA PHE A 85 -26.66 31.77 2.86
C PHE A 85 -26.99 30.81 4.00
N ARG A 86 -28.29 30.55 4.23
CA ARG A 86 -28.76 29.45 5.07
C ARG A 86 -28.77 28.16 4.22
N CYS A 87 -27.92 27.19 4.57
CA CYS A 87 -28.10 25.81 4.13
C CYS A 87 -29.38 25.24 4.74
N ARG A 88 -30.34 24.88 3.88
CA ARG A 88 -31.52 24.07 4.24
C ARG A 88 -31.08 22.61 4.37
N LEU A 89 -31.08 22.09 5.59
CA LEU A 89 -31.10 20.65 5.86
C LEU A 89 -32.50 20.12 5.53
N LEU A 90 -32.58 19.03 4.77
CA LEU A 90 -33.81 18.26 4.56
C LEU A 90 -34.13 17.50 5.86
N PRO A 91 -35.40 17.46 6.31
CA PRO A 91 -35.78 16.72 7.52
C PRO A 91 -35.99 15.23 7.21
N GLU A 92 -35.54 14.37 8.13
CA GLU A 92 -35.94 12.96 8.17
C GLU A 92 -37.43 12.82 8.57
N PRO A 93 -38.12 11.76 8.12
CA PRO A 93 -39.52 11.55 8.45
C PRO A 93 -39.67 10.73 9.75
N ASP A 94 -40.20 11.37 10.80
CA ASP A 94 -40.82 10.70 11.94
C ASP A 94 -42.33 10.98 11.95
N ALA A 95 -43.13 9.92 11.89
CA ALA A 95 -44.55 9.92 12.23
C ALA A 95 -44.98 8.48 12.55
N LEU A 96 -45.82 8.13 13.53
CA LEU A 96 -46.52 8.82 14.62
C LEU A 96 -47.21 7.67 15.40
N GLY A 97 -47.28 7.73 16.74
CA GLY A 97 -47.88 6.61 17.49
C GLY A 97 -48.19 6.77 18.98
N ARG A 98 -49.08 7.73 19.31
CA ARG A 98 -50.09 7.69 20.41
C ARG A 98 -49.76 8.07 21.88
N SER A 99 -50.47 9.13 22.29
CA SER A 99 -51.29 9.37 23.50
C SER A 99 -50.72 9.29 24.93
N ARG A 100 -50.97 10.39 25.68
CA ARG A 100 -50.75 10.60 27.12
C ARG A 100 -51.78 9.85 28.00
N GLY A 101 -51.33 9.33 29.14
CA GLY A 101 -52.12 8.87 30.30
C GLY A 101 -51.20 8.46 31.48
N PRO A 102 -51.62 8.58 32.76
CA PRO A 102 -50.74 9.05 33.83
C PRO A 102 -49.98 7.99 34.65
N CYS A 103 -48.95 8.50 35.32
CA CYS A 103 -48.01 7.88 36.24
C CYS A 103 -48.62 6.90 37.27
N ARG A 104 -48.10 5.66 37.32
CA ARG A 104 -48.06 4.83 38.52
C ARG A 104 -46.65 4.27 38.72
N ARG A 105 -46.09 4.56 39.89
CA ARG A 105 -44.81 4.06 40.41
C ARG A 105 -44.80 2.53 40.46
N ARG A 106 -43.71 1.90 40.01
CA ARG A 106 -43.12 0.71 40.64
C ARG A 106 -41.62 0.59 40.30
N HIS A 107 -40.93 -0.05 41.22
CA HIS A 107 -39.50 -0.03 41.54
C HIS A 107 -38.54 -0.57 40.48
N GLY A 108 -37.30 -0.06 40.56
CA GLY A 108 -36.11 -0.92 40.69
C GLY A 108 -35.27 -1.12 39.44
N GLY A 109 -34.08 -0.50 39.41
CA GLY A 109 -33.03 -0.84 38.45
C GLY A 109 -32.10 0.33 38.15
N THR A 110 -31.06 0.50 38.97
CA THR A 110 -29.96 1.44 38.72
C THR A 110 -29.25 1.12 37.41
N ALA A 111 -29.45 1.95 36.38
CA ALA A 111 -28.65 1.93 35.17
C ALA A 111 -27.21 2.36 35.50
N ARG A 112 -26.29 1.39 35.55
CA ARG A 112 -24.85 1.67 35.58
C ARG A 112 -24.48 2.37 34.27
N ARG A 113 -24.02 3.62 34.38
CA ARG A 113 -23.31 4.30 33.30
C ARG A 113 -22.10 3.44 32.92
N GLY A 114 -22.16 2.81 31.75
CA GLY A 114 -21.03 2.10 31.17
C GLY A 114 -19.91 3.11 30.93
N ARG A 115 -18.84 3.01 31.71
CA ARG A 115 -17.56 3.64 31.38
C ARG A 115 -17.07 2.98 30.10
N PHE A 116 -16.91 3.75 29.03
CA PHE A 116 -16.06 3.38 27.92
C PHE A 116 -14.64 3.23 28.48
N GLY A 117 -14.19 1.98 28.63
CA GLY A 117 -12.78 1.67 28.92
C GLY A 117 -11.95 1.86 27.65
N PRO A 118 -10.67 2.23 27.77
CA PRO A 118 -9.79 2.39 26.61
C PRO A 118 -9.62 1.05 25.89
N THR A 119 -9.88 1.04 24.59
CA THR A 119 -9.53 -0.06 23.68
C THR A 119 -8.01 -0.18 23.63
N ASP A 120 -7.50 -1.40 23.79
CA ASP A 120 -6.09 -1.81 23.81
C ASP A 120 -5.38 -1.66 22.44
N ALA A 121 -5.69 -0.60 21.69
CA ALA A 121 -5.30 -0.37 20.29
C ALA A 121 -3.81 -0.01 20.09
N GLY A 122 -3.02 0.04 21.17
CA GLY A 122 -1.61 0.42 21.14
C GLY A 122 -0.62 -0.72 21.42
N ARG A 123 -1.09 -1.92 21.78
CA ARG A 123 -0.24 -3.10 21.77
C ARG A 123 -0.31 -3.70 20.39
N GLY A 124 0.77 -3.59 19.61
CA GLY A 124 1.02 -4.57 18.56
C GLY A 124 0.76 -5.94 19.17
N THR A 125 -0.07 -6.75 18.51
CA THR A 125 -0.41 -8.10 18.97
C THR A 125 0.84 -8.98 18.82
N THR A 126 1.86 -8.71 19.62
CA THR A 126 2.92 -9.67 19.90
C THR A 126 2.23 -10.88 20.50
N TRP A 127 2.54 -12.07 19.99
CA TRP A 127 2.23 -13.32 20.69
C TRP A 127 2.50 -13.12 22.18
N ASP A 128 1.47 -13.24 23.02
CA ASP A 128 1.66 -12.98 24.44
C ASP A 128 2.59 -14.03 25.06
N GLY A 129 3.29 -13.64 26.12
CA GLY A 129 4.20 -14.52 26.87
C GLY A 129 3.52 -15.64 27.65
N SER A 130 2.29 -16.04 27.29
CA SER A 130 1.63 -17.24 27.83
C SER A 130 1.98 -18.50 27.04
N VAL A 131 2.52 -18.35 25.83
CA VAL A 131 3.07 -19.43 25.02
C VAL A 131 4.54 -19.57 25.38
N VAL A 132 5.00 -20.79 25.63
CA VAL A 132 6.45 -21.04 25.78
C VAL A 132 7.12 -20.65 24.46
N THR A 133 8.00 -19.65 24.53
CA THR A 133 8.70 -19.10 23.38
C THR A 133 10.19 -19.28 23.55
N ARG A 134 10.83 -19.88 22.55
CA ARG A 134 12.28 -19.90 22.42
C ARG A 134 12.76 -18.58 21.86
N ARG A 135 13.96 -18.16 22.24
CA ARG A 135 14.55 -16.90 21.78
C ARG A 135 15.80 -17.16 20.97
N PHE A 136 15.88 -16.54 19.81
CA PHE A 136 16.98 -16.71 18.87
C PHE A 136 17.63 -15.36 18.54
N ALA A 137 18.95 -15.33 18.50
CA ALA A 137 19.68 -14.17 18.01
C ALA A 137 19.33 -13.93 16.54
N PRO A 138 18.98 -12.69 16.12
CA PRO A 138 18.49 -12.42 14.77
C PRO A 138 19.41 -12.94 13.66
N THR A 139 20.73 -12.71 13.80
CA THR A 139 21.73 -13.16 12.81
C THR A 139 21.83 -14.68 12.71
N ARG A 140 21.72 -15.40 13.84
CA ARG A 140 21.72 -16.87 13.86
C ARG A 140 20.44 -17.42 13.23
N LEU A 141 19.30 -16.81 13.52
CA LEU A 141 18.01 -17.20 12.94
C LEU A 141 17.99 -16.98 11.42
N ALA A 142 18.53 -15.85 10.94
CA ALA A 142 18.62 -15.56 9.50
C ALA A 142 19.50 -16.58 8.78
N ALA A 143 20.68 -16.88 9.32
CA ALA A 143 21.57 -17.90 8.76
C ALA A 143 20.92 -19.29 8.72
N PHE A 144 20.16 -19.65 9.77
CA PHE A 144 19.43 -20.92 9.82
C PHE A 144 18.33 -20.99 8.75
N VAL A 145 17.51 -19.95 8.62
CA VAL A 145 16.46 -19.87 7.59
C VAL A 145 17.06 -19.88 6.19
N GLN A 146 18.14 -19.15 5.96
CA GLN A 146 18.87 -19.17 4.70
C GLN A 146 19.34 -20.59 4.36
N GLY A 147 19.97 -21.29 5.31
CA GLY A 147 20.43 -22.67 5.12
C GLY A 147 19.31 -23.65 4.77
N ILE A 148 18.13 -23.51 5.38
CA ILE A 148 16.94 -24.29 5.04
C ILE A 148 16.54 -24.06 3.57
N LEU A 149 16.45 -22.79 3.15
CA LEU A 149 16.04 -22.43 1.79
C LEU A 149 17.06 -22.89 0.74
N GLU A 150 18.35 -22.80 1.04
CA GLU A 150 19.44 -23.30 0.19
C GLU A 150 19.38 -24.83 0.03
N ALA A 151 19.20 -25.56 1.14
CA ALA A 151 19.03 -27.00 1.11
C ALA A 151 17.79 -27.45 0.32
N ALA A 152 16.75 -26.60 0.29
CA ALA A 152 15.56 -26.79 -0.54
C ALA A 152 15.73 -26.33 -2.01
N GLY A 153 16.95 -25.96 -2.43
CA GLY A 153 17.28 -25.64 -3.82
C GLY A 153 17.16 -24.18 -4.21
N THR A 154 16.99 -23.26 -3.25
CA THR A 154 17.01 -21.81 -3.51
C THR A 154 18.48 -21.33 -3.66
N PRO A 155 18.83 -20.58 -4.71
CA PRO A 155 20.16 -19.97 -4.82
C PRO A 155 20.49 -19.08 -3.62
N ALA A 156 21.73 -19.15 -3.13
CA ALA A 156 22.17 -18.47 -1.90
C ALA A 156 21.86 -16.96 -1.85
N ASP A 157 22.01 -16.26 -2.97
CA ASP A 157 21.71 -14.83 -3.06
C ASP A 157 20.22 -14.51 -2.92
N LEU A 158 19.34 -15.40 -3.37
CA LEU A 158 17.89 -15.27 -3.19
C LEU A 158 17.47 -15.72 -1.78
N ALA A 159 18.05 -16.82 -1.29
CA ALA A 159 17.79 -17.35 0.05
C ALA A 159 18.13 -16.33 1.14
N ALA A 160 19.26 -15.61 0.99
CA ALA A 160 19.64 -14.53 1.90
C ALA A 160 18.60 -13.41 1.96
N ILE A 161 18.09 -12.94 0.81
CA ILE A 161 17.06 -11.90 0.77
C ILE A 161 15.79 -12.37 1.49
N VAL A 162 15.31 -13.59 1.19
CA VAL A 162 14.11 -14.14 1.82
C VAL A 162 14.32 -14.27 3.33
N ALA A 163 15.42 -14.88 3.77
CA ALA A 163 15.73 -15.04 5.19
C ALA A 163 15.80 -13.70 5.94
N ASP A 164 16.48 -12.70 5.37
CA ASP A 164 16.57 -11.36 5.94
C ASP A 164 15.18 -10.73 6.10
N THR A 165 14.34 -10.80 5.07
CA THR A 165 12.98 -10.21 5.14
C THR A 165 12.08 -10.88 6.17
N LEU A 166 12.17 -12.20 6.33
CA LEU A 166 11.37 -12.94 7.31
C LEU A 166 11.84 -12.66 8.74
N VAL A 167 13.15 -12.70 8.97
CA VAL A 167 13.70 -12.44 10.30
C VAL A 167 13.52 -10.98 10.70
N ASP A 168 13.61 -10.04 9.77
CA ASP A 168 13.30 -8.64 10.03
C ASP A 168 11.81 -8.46 10.41
N ALA A 169 10.88 -9.15 9.75
CA ALA A 169 9.48 -9.09 10.12
C ALA A 169 9.26 -9.55 11.58
N ASP A 170 9.90 -10.63 12.00
CA ASP A 170 9.87 -11.04 13.41
C ASP A 170 10.62 -10.05 14.31
N LEU A 171 11.74 -9.49 13.88
CA LEU A 171 12.47 -8.49 14.68
C LEU A 171 11.59 -7.26 14.96
N LYS A 172 10.74 -6.88 14.02
CA LYS A 172 9.85 -5.71 14.08
C LYS A 172 8.49 -6.02 14.73
N GLY A 173 8.24 -7.26 15.17
CA GLY A 173 6.96 -7.65 15.79
C GLY A 173 5.82 -7.83 14.79
N VAL A 174 6.13 -8.18 13.55
CA VAL A 174 5.17 -8.48 12.47
C VAL A 174 5.24 -9.98 12.14
N GLU A 175 5.06 -10.83 13.15
CA GLU A 175 5.40 -12.26 13.06
C GLU A 175 4.58 -12.99 11.99
N SER A 176 3.36 -12.50 11.70
CA SER A 176 2.51 -12.97 10.60
C SER A 176 3.21 -13.05 9.22
N HIS A 177 4.31 -12.33 9.02
CA HIS A 177 5.11 -12.32 7.79
C HIS A 177 6.58 -12.74 8.04
N GLY A 178 6.87 -13.35 9.19
CA GLY A 178 8.21 -13.81 9.58
C GLY A 178 8.47 -15.30 9.37
N VAL A 179 9.36 -15.88 10.18
CA VAL A 179 9.87 -17.25 10.00
C VAL A 179 8.79 -18.34 10.08
N LEU A 180 7.62 -18.02 10.65
CA LEU A 180 6.47 -18.93 10.62
C LEU A 180 6.04 -19.33 9.19
N ARG A 181 6.42 -18.53 8.18
CA ARG A 181 6.12 -18.80 6.76
C ARG A 181 7.03 -19.84 6.13
N VAL A 182 8.18 -20.16 6.74
CA VAL A 182 9.18 -21.06 6.15
C VAL A 182 8.60 -22.43 5.76
N PRO A 183 7.86 -23.16 6.64
CA PRO A 183 7.30 -24.45 6.25
C PRO A 183 6.36 -24.36 5.05
N HIS A 184 5.52 -23.32 5.01
CA HIS A 184 4.57 -23.13 3.92
C HIS A 184 5.28 -22.76 2.60
N TYR A 185 6.36 -21.98 2.63
CA TYR A 185 7.15 -21.72 1.43
C TYR A 185 7.80 -22.99 0.88
N LEU A 186 8.27 -23.89 1.75
CA LEU A 186 8.81 -25.17 1.31
C LEU A 186 7.75 -26.04 0.64
N GLU A 187 6.50 -26.03 1.14
CA GLU A 187 5.35 -26.68 0.48
C GLU A 187 5.09 -26.09 -0.90
N LEU A 188 4.97 -24.75 -1.01
CA LEU A 188 4.73 -24.07 -2.27
C LEU A 188 5.88 -24.25 -3.28
N MET A 189 7.12 -24.39 -2.80
CA MET A 189 8.27 -24.74 -3.64
C MET A 189 8.16 -26.18 -4.16
N ALA A 190 7.79 -27.13 -3.31
CA ALA A 190 7.62 -28.54 -3.69
C ALA A 190 6.47 -28.72 -4.70
N GLU A 191 5.41 -27.91 -4.59
CA GLU A 191 4.28 -27.87 -5.53
C GLU A 191 4.62 -27.13 -6.84
N GLY A 192 5.77 -26.45 -6.92
CA GLY A 192 6.18 -25.65 -8.06
C GLY A 192 5.44 -24.32 -8.19
N TYR A 193 4.68 -23.91 -7.17
CA TYR A 193 4.02 -22.61 -7.09
C TYR A 193 5.04 -21.48 -6.93
N ILE A 194 6.03 -21.68 -6.04
CA ILE A 194 7.22 -20.83 -5.96
C ILE A 194 8.35 -21.48 -6.76
N LYS A 195 8.79 -20.82 -7.83
CA LYS A 195 10.03 -21.18 -8.52
C LYS A 195 11.21 -20.65 -7.71
N SER A 196 11.77 -21.47 -6.83
CA SER A 196 12.82 -21.07 -5.87
C SER A 196 14.06 -20.42 -6.51
N ALA A 197 14.45 -20.88 -7.71
CA ALA A 197 15.53 -20.28 -8.50
C ALA A 197 15.06 -19.20 -9.50
N GLY A 198 13.77 -18.86 -9.49
CA GLY A 198 13.16 -17.88 -10.38
C GLY A 198 13.69 -16.47 -10.12
N ARG A 199 14.15 -15.82 -11.18
CA ARG A 199 14.66 -14.43 -11.14
C ARG A 199 13.74 -13.54 -11.94
N SER A 200 13.37 -12.41 -11.35
CA SER A 200 12.55 -11.43 -12.04
C SER A 200 13.26 -10.83 -13.24
N THR A 201 12.52 -10.53 -14.30
CA THR A 201 13.04 -9.95 -15.55
C THR A 201 12.35 -8.62 -15.86
N VAL A 202 13.01 -7.77 -16.65
CA VAL A 202 12.38 -6.53 -17.14
C VAL A 202 11.53 -6.89 -18.34
N ALA A 203 10.21 -6.74 -18.20
CA ALA A 203 9.28 -6.94 -19.31
C ALA A 203 9.28 -5.72 -20.24
N ARG A 204 9.25 -4.51 -19.67
CA ARG A 204 9.22 -3.23 -20.40
C ARG A 204 9.88 -2.15 -19.57
N GLU A 205 10.51 -1.18 -20.20
CA GLU A 205 11.07 -0.03 -19.49
C GLU A 205 11.11 1.25 -20.33
N ALA A 206 11.15 2.38 -19.64
CA ALA A 206 11.40 3.71 -20.16
C ALA A 206 12.26 4.51 -19.15
N PRO A 207 12.66 5.75 -19.45
CA PRO A 207 13.51 6.53 -18.54
C PRO A 207 12.97 6.67 -17.11
N THR A 208 11.66 6.90 -16.97
CA THR A 208 11.00 7.16 -15.67
C THR A 208 10.09 6.02 -15.20
N TRP A 209 10.01 4.91 -15.93
CA TRP A 209 9.23 3.76 -15.46
C TRP A 209 9.76 2.39 -15.88
N VAL A 210 9.40 1.35 -15.13
CA VAL A 210 9.75 -0.06 -15.43
C VAL A 210 8.62 -1.02 -15.07
N LEU A 211 8.42 -2.03 -15.89
CA LEU A 211 7.57 -3.18 -15.60
C LEU A 211 8.46 -4.42 -15.44
N VAL A 212 8.37 -5.04 -14.27
CA VAL A 212 9.10 -6.25 -13.90
C VAL A 212 8.14 -7.44 -13.88
N ASP A 213 8.55 -8.55 -14.49
CA ASP A 213 7.88 -9.84 -14.36
C ASP A 213 8.61 -10.66 -13.29
N GLY A 214 7.90 -11.06 -12.24
CA GLY A 214 8.43 -11.81 -11.10
C GLY A 214 8.80 -13.27 -11.39
N GLN A 215 8.40 -13.79 -12.56
CA GLN A 215 8.67 -15.15 -13.02
C GLN A 215 8.24 -16.25 -12.02
N GLN A 216 7.23 -15.98 -11.19
CA GLN A 216 6.77 -16.88 -10.11
C GLN A 216 7.89 -17.23 -9.11
N GLY A 217 8.96 -16.43 -9.07
CA GLY A 217 9.98 -16.55 -8.04
C GLY A 217 9.49 -15.99 -6.70
N PHE A 218 10.37 -16.01 -5.70
CA PHE A 218 10.10 -15.37 -4.42
C PHE A 218 9.74 -13.89 -4.58
N GLY A 219 8.56 -13.51 -4.08
CA GLY A 219 8.08 -12.13 -4.13
C GLY A 219 9.04 -11.15 -3.48
N HIS A 220 9.68 -11.54 -2.37
CA HIS A 220 10.69 -10.75 -1.68
C HIS A 220 11.79 -10.25 -2.63
N CYS A 221 12.35 -11.18 -3.43
CA CYS A 221 13.42 -10.89 -4.37
C CYS A 221 12.93 -10.02 -5.55
N ALA A 222 11.75 -10.33 -6.08
CA ALA A 222 11.18 -9.60 -7.21
C ALA A 222 10.79 -8.16 -6.84
N LEU A 223 10.20 -7.95 -5.67
CA LEU A 223 9.84 -6.62 -5.17
C LEU A 223 11.09 -5.79 -4.82
N LEU A 224 12.13 -6.41 -4.24
CA LEU A 224 13.41 -5.72 -4.05
C LEU A 224 14.00 -5.29 -5.39
N ASN A 225 14.00 -6.18 -6.40
CA ASN A 225 14.50 -5.84 -7.73
C ASN A 225 13.73 -4.67 -8.36
N LEU A 226 12.40 -4.64 -8.21
CA LEU A 226 11.58 -3.51 -8.65
C LEU A 226 11.98 -2.23 -7.92
N CYS A 227 12.03 -2.24 -6.59
CA CYS A 227 12.36 -1.06 -5.78
C CYS A 227 13.71 -0.47 -6.15
N GLU A 228 14.76 -1.30 -6.30
CA GLU A 228 16.09 -0.84 -6.69
C GLU A 228 16.12 -0.20 -8.08
N ARG A 229 15.39 -0.78 -9.05
CA ARG A 229 15.29 -0.22 -10.41
C ARG A 229 14.54 1.12 -10.43
N VAL A 230 13.45 1.21 -9.68
CA VAL A 230 12.66 2.45 -9.60
C VAL A 230 13.46 3.54 -8.86
N ALA A 231 14.17 3.19 -7.78
CA ALA A 231 15.04 4.11 -7.05
C ALA A 231 16.13 4.71 -7.95
N ALA A 232 16.84 3.85 -8.69
CA ALA A 232 17.89 4.29 -9.62
C ALA A 232 17.39 5.21 -10.75
N LYS A 233 16.09 5.10 -11.12
CA LYS A 233 15.45 6.01 -12.07
C LYS A 233 15.01 7.31 -11.39
N ALA A 234 14.45 7.23 -10.18
CA ALA A 234 14.03 8.40 -9.41
C ALA A 234 15.21 9.32 -9.07
N GLU A 235 16.36 8.77 -8.67
CA GLU A 235 17.60 9.53 -8.41
C GLU A 235 18.08 10.32 -9.64
N ARG A 236 17.73 9.89 -10.85
CA ARG A 236 18.12 10.58 -12.10
C ARG A 236 17.08 11.58 -12.60
N ALA A 237 15.81 11.31 -12.34
CA ALA A 237 14.67 12.02 -12.94
C ALA A 237 13.80 12.77 -11.93
N GLY A 238 14.11 12.71 -10.63
CA GLY A 238 13.31 13.24 -9.53
C GLY A 238 12.13 12.35 -9.11
N VAL A 239 11.57 11.57 -10.05
CA VAL A 239 10.46 10.65 -9.79
C VAL A 239 10.50 9.47 -10.76
N ALA A 240 10.14 8.29 -10.27
CA ALA A 240 9.94 7.11 -11.11
C ALA A 240 8.80 6.23 -10.60
N PHE A 241 8.27 5.43 -11.53
CA PHE A 241 7.18 4.50 -11.27
C PHE A 241 7.56 3.09 -11.73
N GLY A 242 7.03 2.06 -11.08
CA GLY A 242 7.15 0.72 -11.61
C GLY A 242 6.04 -0.23 -11.20
N GLY A 243 5.88 -1.27 -12.00
CA GLY A 243 4.94 -2.36 -11.75
C GLY A 243 5.67 -3.69 -11.62
N LEU A 244 5.14 -4.59 -10.79
CA LEU A 244 5.56 -5.97 -10.66
C LEU A 244 4.34 -6.87 -10.87
N THR A 245 4.47 -7.82 -11.78
CA THR A 245 3.47 -8.85 -12.07
C THR A 245 4.04 -10.25 -11.87
N ASN A 246 3.18 -11.28 -11.90
CA ASN A 246 3.60 -12.68 -11.91
C ASN A 246 4.55 -13.03 -10.75
N THR A 247 4.19 -12.57 -9.55
CA THR A 247 4.98 -12.73 -8.33
C THR A 247 4.18 -13.44 -7.26
N THR A 248 4.91 -14.01 -6.30
CA THR A 248 4.37 -14.71 -5.12
C THR A 248 4.40 -13.79 -3.89
N HIS A 249 4.05 -14.31 -2.72
CA HIS A 249 4.06 -13.58 -1.46
C HIS A 249 5.36 -12.79 -1.23
N THR A 250 5.21 -11.53 -0.82
CA THR A 250 6.30 -10.54 -0.72
C THR A 250 6.72 -10.21 0.71
N GLY A 251 6.09 -10.81 1.72
CA GLY A 251 6.46 -10.60 3.12
C GLY A 251 6.00 -9.24 3.67
N ARG A 252 6.75 -8.71 4.64
CA ARG A 252 6.51 -7.37 5.21
C ARG A 252 6.94 -6.29 4.21
N ILE A 253 6.02 -5.45 3.78
CA ILE A 253 6.31 -4.42 2.76
C ILE A 253 7.10 -3.25 3.34
N GLY A 254 6.95 -2.97 4.63
CA GLY A 254 7.72 -1.99 5.39
C GLY A 254 9.23 -2.16 5.22
N TRP A 255 9.75 -3.39 5.09
CA TRP A 255 11.19 -3.64 4.89
C TRP A 255 11.75 -2.95 3.64
N PHE A 256 11.01 -3.00 2.54
CA PHE A 256 11.39 -2.33 1.30
C PHE A 256 11.31 -0.80 1.44
N ALA A 257 10.27 -0.32 2.13
CA ALA A 257 10.07 1.10 2.36
C ALA A 257 11.16 1.71 3.24
N GLU A 258 11.55 1.03 4.32
CA GLU A 258 12.66 1.40 5.20
C GLU A 258 13.98 1.47 4.42
N LYS A 259 14.26 0.46 3.58
CA LYS A 259 15.48 0.43 2.77
C LYS A 259 15.58 1.60 1.79
N ILE A 260 14.48 1.95 1.13
CA ILE A 260 14.45 3.09 0.19
C ILE A 260 14.45 4.43 0.93
N ALA A 261 13.68 4.55 2.02
CA ALA A 261 13.65 5.76 2.85
C ALA A 261 15.00 6.05 3.52
N GLY A 262 15.73 5.01 3.93
CA GLY A 262 17.08 5.13 4.47
C GLY A 262 18.11 5.69 3.49
N ARG A 263 17.81 5.69 2.18
CA ARG A 263 18.64 6.32 1.14
C ARG A 263 18.30 7.79 0.89
N GLY A 264 17.37 8.37 1.64
CA GLY A 264 16.89 9.74 1.42
C GLY A 264 15.78 9.86 0.38
N LEU A 265 15.19 8.76 -0.08
CA LEU A 265 14.12 8.75 -1.09
C LEU A 265 12.75 8.52 -0.44
N ALA A 266 11.70 9.15 -0.97
CA ALA A 266 10.33 8.84 -0.56
C ALA A 266 9.77 7.70 -1.43
N ILE A 267 8.98 6.81 -0.83
CA ILE A 267 8.44 5.63 -1.52
C ILE A 267 6.98 5.39 -1.17
N GLN A 268 6.21 4.99 -2.17
CA GLN A 268 4.87 4.42 -2.02
C GLN A 268 4.83 3.06 -2.71
N ILE A 269 4.37 2.04 -2.00
CA ILE A 269 4.14 0.69 -2.51
C ILE A 269 2.66 0.37 -2.32
N THR A 270 2.00 -0.15 -3.34
CA THR A 270 0.60 -0.59 -3.25
C THR A 270 0.43 -1.98 -3.85
N GLY A 271 -0.26 -2.86 -3.13
CA GLY A 271 -0.58 -4.22 -3.56
C GLY A 271 -2.05 -4.36 -3.93
N GLY A 272 -2.35 -5.09 -5.01
CA GLY A 272 -3.71 -5.40 -5.43
C GLY A 272 -3.76 -6.33 -6.64
N GLY A 273 -4.93 -6.44 -7.27
CA GLY A 273 -5.15 -7.23 -8.48
C GLY A 273 -5.71 -8.64 -8.26
N ALA A 274 -5.81 -9.06 -7.00
CA ALA A 274 -6.27 -10.39 -6.63
C ALA A 274 -7.82 -10.54 -6.59
N HIS A 275 -8.59 -9.52 -6.99
CA HIS A 275 -10.07 -9.57 -7.03
C HIS A 275 -10.67 -10.71 -7.89
N ARG A 276 -9.87 -11.37 -8.74
CA ARG A 276 -10.30 -12.53 -9.55
C ARG A 276 -9.90 -13.88 -8.97
N LEU A 277 -9.26 -13.88 -7.81
CA LEU A 277 -8.76 -15.06 -7.12
C LEU A 277 -9.57 -15.25 -5.83
N PRO A 278 -10.65 -16.05 -5.83
CA PRO A 278 -11.56 -16.18 -4.68
C PRO A 278 -10.87 -16.58 -3.37
N GLU A 279 -9.76 -17.31 -3.46
CA GLU A 279 -8.91 -17.71 -2.34
C GLU A 279 -8.13 -16.53 -1.72
N HIS A 280 -7.98 -15.42 -2.44
CA HIS A 280 -7.30 -14.21 -1.98
C HIS A 280 -8.26 -13.06 -1.66
N THR A 281 -9.57 -13.19 -1.93
CA THR A 281 -10.57 -12.19 -1.54
C THR A 281 -11.12 -12.47 -0.14
N SER A 282 -11.11 -11.46 0.72
CA SER A 282 -11.56 -11.56 2.11
C SER A 282 -12.34 -10.34 2.59
N VAL A 283 -12.35 -9.25 1.81
CA VAL A 283 -12.84 -7.94 2.22
C VAL A 283 -14.09 -7.58 1.43
N ALA A 284 -15.12 -7.11 2.14
CA ALA A 284 -16.33 -6.60 1.52
C ALA A 284 -16.14 -5.14 1.04
N PRO A 285 -16.74 -4.76 -0.10
CA PRO A 285 -16.81 -3.35 -0.46
C PRO A 285 -17.70 -2.62 0.55
N TYR A 286 -17.49 -1.32 0.73
CA TYR A 286 -18.33 -0.55 1.64
C TYR A 286 -19.81 -0.61 1.21
N GLY A 287 -20.68 -1.04 2.13
CA GLY A 287 -22.11 -1.26 1.87
C GLY A 287 -22.46 -2.64 1.28
N GLY A 288 -21.47 -3.46 0.96
CA GLY A 288 -21.65 -4.87 0.59
C GLY A 288 -21.34 -5.83 1.74
N ARG A 289 -21.56 -7.13 1.50
CA ARG A 289 -21.26 -8.21 2.46
C ARG A 289 -20.35 -9.32 1.90
N GLU A 290 -20.22 -9.40 0.57
CA GLU A 290 -19.47 -10.46 -0.11
C GLU A 290 -17.98 -10.14 -0.19
N ARG A 291 -17.14 -11.18 -0.17
CA ARG A 291 -15.68 -11.07 -0.32
C ARG A 291 -15.31 -10.77 -1.78
N ILE A 292 -15.14 -9.50 -2.10
CA ILE A 292 -14.83 -9.05 -3.47
C ILE A 292 -13.39 -8.56 -3.58
N LEU A 293 -12.88 -7.93 -2.51
CA LEU A 293 -11.54 -7.33 -2.51
C LEU A 293 -10.59 -8.17 -1.67
N SER A 294 -9.30 -8.06 -1.96
CA SER A 294 -8.26 -8.52 -1.04
C SER A 294 -7.93 -7.42 0.00
N THR A 295 -6.99 -7.70 0.88
CA THR A 295 -6.50 -6.78 1.92
C THR A 295 -5.71 -5.59 1.37
N ASN A 296 -5.30 -5.65 0.08
CA ASN A 296 -4.76 -4.58 -0.75
C ASN A 296 -3.92 -3.54 0.01
N PRO A 297 -2.72 -3.92 0.49
CA PRO A 297 -1.94 -3.07 1.36
C PRO A 297 -1.39 -1.81 0.68
N ILE A 298 -1.13 -0.81 1.51
CA ILE A 298 -0.45 0.42 1.15
C ILE A 298 0.70 0.62 2.13
N THR A 299 1.87 0.90 1.59
CA THR A 299 3.07 1.21 2.36
C THR A 299 3.65 2.52 1.89
N LEU A 300 3.91 3.43 2.83
CA LEU A 300 4.48 4.75 2.59
C LEU A 300 5.76 4.87 3.40
N GLY A 301 6.85 5.28 2.76
CA GLY A 301 8.15 5.53 3.40
C GLY A 301 8.64 6.95 3.11
N TRP A 302 9.14 7.62 4.13
CA TRP A 302 9.71 8.97 4.03
C TRP A 302 11.02 9.10 4.82
N PRO A 303 12.03 9.82 4.32
CA PRO A 303 13.25 10.11 5.07
C PRO A 303 12.98 11.12 6.20
N GLY A 304 12.97 10.67 7.45
CA GLY A 304 12.66 11.50 8.63
C GLY A 304 13.87 12.14 9.33
N GLY A 305 15.06 12.11 8.70
CA GLY A 305 16.27 12.68 9.28
C GLY A 305 16.69 12.00 10.58
N ARG A 306 16.89 12.78 11.64
CA ARG A 306 17.26 12.28 12.97
C ARG A 306 16.25 11.30 13.59
N PHE A 307 15.01 11.28 13.10
CA PHE A 307 13.97 10.34 13.55
C PHE A 307 14.02 9.00 12.83
N GLY A 308 14.94 8.81 11.87
CA GLY A 308 14.99 7.61 11.03
C GLY A 308 13.96 7.65 9.90
N SER A 309 13.67 6.49 9.32
CA SER A 309 12.63 6.35 8.29
C SER A 309 11.25 6.40 8.92
N ILE A 310 10.36 7.23 8.37
CA ILE A 310 8.95 7.25 8.75
C ILE A 310 8.21 6.29 7.83
N VAL A 311 7.70 5.19 8.36
CA VAL A 311 7.10 4.12 7.56
C VAL A 311 5.71 3.78 8.06
N ALA A 312 4.72 3.97 7.20
CA ALA A 312 3.36 3.53 7.45
C ALA A 312 3.10 2.31 6.56
N ASP A 313 2.95 1.13 7.17
CA ASP A 313 2.72 -0.14 6.47
C ASP A 313 1.43 -0.78 6.98
N PHE A 314 0.37 -0.79 6.16
CA PHE A 314 -0.92 -1.30 6.59
C PHE A 314 -1.78 -1.83 5.43
N SER A 315 -2.70 -2.71 5.80
CA SER A 315 -3.77 -3.17 4.91
C SER A 315 -4.88 -2.12 4.78
N THR A 316 -5.59 -2.11 3.65
CA THR A 316 -6.81 -1.30 3.45
C THR A 316 -8.07 -1.91 4.06
N SER A 317 -7.97 -3.09 4.67
CA SER A 317 -9.00 -3.68 5.52
C SER A 317 -8.83 -3.31 7.00
N ALA A 318 -9.92 -3.39 7.76
CA ALA A 318 -9.96 -3.08 9.18
C ALA A 318 -9.05 -4.01 10.01
N THR A 319 -8.80 -5.21 9.50
CA THR A 319 -7.87 -6.18 10.08
C THR A 319 -7.34 -7.13 9.00
N ALA A 320 -6.39 -8.00 9.36
CA ALA A 320 -5.91 -9.09 8.51
C ALA A 320 -6.56 -10.42 8.95
N GLU A 321 -6.75 -11.37 8.02
CA GLU A 321 -7.30 -12.69 8.33
C GLU A 321 -6.52 -13.41 9.43
N GLY A 322 -5.18 -13.32 9.41
CA GLY A 322 -4.32 -13.91 10.44
C GLY A 322 -4.60 -13.38 11.85
N LYS A 323 -5.00 -12.10 11.99
CA LYS A 323 -5.40 -11.55 13.30
C LYS A 323 -6.74 -12.10 13.76
N VAL A 324 -7.68 -12.31 12.84
CA VAL A 324 -8.96 -12.97 13.15
C VAL A 324 -8.72 -14.42 13.59
N ARG A 325 -7.83 -15.14 12.89
CA ARG A 325 -7.40 -16.49 13.28
C ARG A 325 -6.78 -16.54 14.67
N PHE A 326 -5.93 -15.58 14.99
CA PHE A 326 -5.31 -15.49 16.32
C PHE A 326 -6.35 -15.35 17.44
N HIS A 327 -7.33 -14.46 17.30
CA HIS A 327 -8.43 -14.35 18.26
C HIS A 327 -9.27 -15.63 18.34
N ARG A 328 -9.52 -16.29 17.19
CA ARG A 328 -10.21 -17.57 17.11
C ARG A 328 -9.53 -18.65 17.96
N GLU A 329 -8.22 -18.82 17.78
CA GLU A 329 -7.42 -19.84 18.48
C GLU A 329 -7.42 -19.63 20.00
N ARG A 330 -7.58 -18.38 20.45
CA ARG A 330 -7.68 -17.99 21.87
C ARG A 330 -9.10 -18.00 22.43
N GLY A 331 -10.12 -18.21 21.58
CA GLY A 331 -11.52 -18.07 21.98
C GLY A 331 -11.88 -16.64 22.41
N GLU A 332 -11.17 -15.63 21.90
CA GLU A 332 -11.38 -14.22 22.23
C GLU A 332 -12.28 -13.53 21.21
N SER A 333 -13.08 -12.56 21.65
CA SER A 333 -13.89 -11.74 20.75
C SER A 333 -13.03 -10.75 19.96
N LEU A 334 -13.41 -10.50 18.70
CA LEU A 334 -12.81 -9.49 17.85
C LEU A 334 -13.22 -8.07 18.27
N PRO A 335 -12.36 -7.06 18.03
CA PRO A 335 -12.79 -5.67 18.08
C PRO A 335 -13.98 -5.39 17.15
N PRO A 336 -14.96 -4.58 17.59
CA PRO A 336 -16.07 -4.17 16.74
C PRO A 336 -15.60 -3.49 15.45
N GLY A 337 -16.30 -3.77 14.33
CA GLY A 337 -16.01 -3.17 13.03
C GLY A 337 -14.94 -3.89 12.22
N TRP A 338 -14.48 -5.07 12.65
CA TRP A 338 -13.54 -5.90 11.88
C TRP A 338 -14.23 -6.79 10.85
N THR A 339 -15.34 -7.43 11.23
CA THR A 339 -15.97 -8.46 10.39
C THR A 339 -17.49 -8.32 10.31
N LEU A 340 -18.04 -8.90 9.25
CA LEU A 340 -19.45 -9.21 9.06
C LEU A 340 -19.62 -10.74 9.10
N ASP A 341 -20.79 -11.22 9.52
CA ASP A 341 -21.20 -12.59 9.28
C ASP A 341 -21.67 -12.81 7.81
N ARG A 342 -22.13 -14.03 7.51
CA ARG A 342 -22.62 -14.41 6.17
C ARG A 342 -23.83 -13.60 5.70
N ASP A 343 -24.61 -13.05 6.64
CA ASP A 343 -25.82 -12.30 6.34
C ASP A 343 -25.51 -10.80 6.16
N GLY A 344 -24.30 -10.37 6.53
CA GLY A 344 -23.85 -8.99 6.46
C GLY A 344 -24.06 -8.22 7.77
N VAL A 345 -24.32 -8.92 8.88
CA VAL A 345 -24.46 -8.32 10.21
C VAL A 345 -23.08 -8.16 10.84
N PRO A 346 -22.74 -6.98 11.40
CA PRO A 346 -21.49 -6.81 12.13
C PRO A 346 -21.32 -7.85 13.24
N SER A 347 -20.16 -8.51 13.25
CA SER A 347 -19.85 -9.57 14.22
C SER A 347 -18.56 -9.27 14.97
N THR A 348 -18.51 -9.76 16.21
CA THR A 348 -17.28 -9.82 17.03
C THR A 348 -16.86 -11.27 17.30
N ASP A 349 -17.60 -12.24 16.76
CA ASP A 349 -17.24 -13.66 16.81
C ASP A 349 -16.24 -13.97 15.69
N PRO A 350 -15.02 -14.44 16.00
CA PRO A 350 -14.06 -14.84 14.98
C PRO A 350 -14.57 -15.98 14.06
N GLU A 351 -15.45 -16.86 14.54
CA GLU A 351 -16.02 -17.94 13.71
C GLU A 351 -16.92 -17.39 12.59
N ALA A 352 -17.50 -16.19 12.76
CA ALA A 352 -18.37 -15.59 11.76
C ALA A 352 -17.65 -15.39 10.43
N LEU A 353 -16.36 -15.04 10.45
CA LEU A 353 -15.54 -14.93 9.23
C LEU A 353 -15.47 -16.30 8.53
N TYR A 354 -15.12 -17.37 9.24
CA TYR A 354 -14.95 -18.71 8.66
C TYR A 354 -16.28 -19.37 8.26
N ALA A 355 -17.40 -18.96 8.87
CA ALA A 355 -18.74 -19.39 8.50
C ALA A 355 -19.32 -18.69 7.26
N GLY A 356 -18.49 -18.00 6.47
CA GLY A 356 -18.90 -17.32 5.23
C GLY A 356 -19.05 -15.80 5.35
N GLY A 357 -18.63 -15.22 6.46
CA GLY A 357 -18.55 -13.77 6.65
C GLY A 357 -17.38 -13.12 5.89
N SER A 358 -17.19 -11.83 6.10
CA SER A 358 -16.18 -11.01 5.41
C SER A 358 -15.52 -10.00 6.36
N ILE A 359 -14.34 -9.52 5.97
CA ILE A 359 -13.64 -8.44 6.66
C ILE A 359 -14.16 -7.09 6.13
N LEU A 360 -14.28 -6.10 7.01
CA LEU A 360 -14.67 -4.73 6.65
C LEU A 360 -13.47 -3.89 6.18
N PRO A 361 -13.67 -2.87 5.33
CA PRO A 361 -12.62 -1.92 4.97
C PRO A 361 -12.27 -1.00 6.15
N MET A 362 -10.99 -0.62 6.29
CA MET A 362 -10.61 0.33 7.34
C MET A 362 -11.24 1.70 7.10
N GLY A 363 -11.69 2.39 8.14
CA GLY A 363 -12.29 3.72 7.99
C GLY A 363 -13.47 3.75 7.01
N ALA A 364 -14.22 2.65 6.89
CA ALA A 364 -15.41 2.52 6.06
C ALA A 364 -15.13 2.80 4.56
N HIS A 365 -15.87 3.73 3.95
CA HIS A 365 -15.74 4.06 2.53
C HIS A 365 -14.34 4.57 2.13
N LYS A 366 -13.52 5.04 3.08
CA LYS A 366 -12.16 5.53 2.80
C LYS A 366 -11.20 4.39 2.49
N GLY A 367 -11.14 3.36 3.35
CA GLY A 367 -10.33 2.17 3.09
C GLY A 367 -10.84 1.40 1.88
N TYR A 368 -12.16 1.37 1.66
CA TYR A 368 -12.72 0.82 0.42
C TYR A 368 -12.22 1.56 -0.83
N GLY A 369 -12.20 2.89 -0.82
CA GLY A 369 -11.67 3.69 -1.92
C GLY A 369 -10.19 3.40 -2.19
N LEU A 370 -9.38 3.26 -1.14
CA LEU A 370 -7.97 2.88 -1.25
C LEU A 370 -7.80 1.46 -1.83
N ALA A 371 -8.54 0.49 -1.29
CA ALA A 371 -8.52 -0.90 -1.75
C ALA A 371 -8.92 -1.01 -3.24
N LEU A 372 -9.96 -0.27 -3.64
CA LEU A 372 -10.43 -0.25 -5.03
C LEU A 372 -9.37 0.35 -5.95
N PHE A 373 -8.75 1.47 -5.57
CA PHE A 373 -7.68 2.08 -6.36
C PHE A 373 -6.50 1.12 -6.56
N ASN A 374 -6.14 0.36 -5.52
CA ASN A 374 -5.11 -0.68 -5.62
C ASN A 374 -5.50 -1.83 -6.56
N GLU A 375 -6.77 -2.23 -6.63
CA GLU A 375 -7.25 -3.19 -7.65
C GLU A 375 -7.12 -2.63 -9.07
N TYR A 376 -7.40 -1.34 -9.27
CA TYR A 376 -7.22 -0.69 -10.56
C TYR A 376 -5.75 -0.70 -10.99
N LEU A 377 -4.84 -0.39 -10.07
CA LEU A 377 -3.40 -0.45 -10.35
C LEU A 377 -2.93 -1.89 -10.60
N GLY A 378 -3.23 -2.81 -9.69
CA GLY A 378 -2.73 -4.19 -9.75
C GLY A 378 -3.41 -5.03 -10.85
N GLY A 379 -4.73 -5.10 -10.87
CA GLY A 379 -5.46 -6.06 -11.71
C GLY A 379 -5.91 -5.48 -13.06
N ILE A 380 -6.27 -4.20 -13.10
CA ILE A 380 -6.79 -3.57 -14.32
C ILE A 380 -5.64 -3.01 -15.18
N MET A 381 -4.70 -2.28 -14.58
CA MET A 381 -3.59 -1.66 -15.29
C MET A 381 -2.44 -2.65 -15.57
N LEU A 382 -2.00 -3.42 -14.58
CA LEU A 382 -0.90 -4.38 -14.78
C LEU A 382 -1.36 -5.72 -15.39
N GLY A 383 -2.66 -6.03 -15.31
CA GLY A 383 -3.26 -7.22 -15.92
C GLY A 383 -3.41 -8.40 -14.95
N PRO A 384 -3.43 -9.65 -15.46
CA PRO A 384 -3.62 -10.84 -14.63
C PRO A 384 -2.65 -10.90 -13.44
N THR A 385 -3.17 -11.39 -12.31
CA THR A 385 -2.42 -11.52 -11.06
C THR A 385 -2.17 -13.00 -10.80
N TYR A 386 -0.94 -13.36 -10.43
CA TYR A 386 -0.60 -14.72 -10.01
C TYR A 386 -0.95 -14.94 -8.53
N GLU A 387 -0.42 -14.09 -7.66
CA GLU A 387 -0.79 -14.03 -6.25
C GLU A 387 -1.14 -12.58 -5.85
N ALA A 388 -0.24 -11.65 -6.14
CA ALA A 388 -0.44 -10.22 -6.01
C ALA A 388 0.32 -9.48 -7.11
N ASN A 389 -0.21 -8.32 -7.54
CA ASN A 389 0.52 -7.37 -8.37
C ASN A 389 0.85 -6.14 -7.52
N TRP A 390 2.01 -5.54 -7.78
CA TRP A 390 2.53 -4.42 -7.00
C TRP A 390 2.85 -3.23 -7.88
N THR A 391 2.63 -2.04 -7.36
CA THR A 391 3.17 -0.82 -7.96
C THR A 391 4.01 -0.06 -6.96
N VAL A 392 5.11 0.53 -7.44
CA VAL A 392 6.08 1.27 -6.65
C VAL A 392 6.26 2.65 -7.28
N THR A 393 6.05 3.70 -6.49
CA THR A 393 6.38 5.08 -6.86
C THR A 393 7.49 5.55 -5.94
N ILE A 394 8.59 6.05 -6.49
CA ILE A 394 9.69 6.62 -5.71
C ILE A 394 9.94 8.05 -6.17
N LEU A 395 10.10 8.94 -5.19
CA LEU A 395 10.43 10.35 -5.40
C LEU A 395 11.77 10.64 -4.72
N ASP A 396 12.58 11.44 -5.38
CA ASP A 396 13.71 12.13 -4.75
C ASP A 396 13.21 13.48 -4.22
N PRO A 397 13.04 13.67 -2.90
CA PRO A 397 12.54 14.91 -2.33
C PRO A 397 13.39 16.13 -2.70
N THR A 398 14.70 15.91 -2.91
CA THR A 398 15.67 16.96 -3.23
C THR A 398 15.46 17.56 -4.62
N ALA A 399 14.70 16.89 -5.49
CA ALA A 399 14.36 17.40 -6.82
C ALA A 399 13.37 18.59 -6.79
N PHE A 400 12.67 18.80 -5.68
CA PHE A 400 11.57 19.77 -5.57
C PHE A 400 11.85 20.96 -4.65
N GLY A 401 13.01 21.02 -4.01
CA GLY A 401 13.33 22.08 -3.05
C GLY A 401 14.78 22.04 -2.59
N GLU A 402 15.12 22.92 -1.65
CA GLU A 402 16.44 22.92 -1.02
C GLU A 402 16.49 21.80 0.04
N PRO A 403 17.39 20.81 -0.08
CA PRO A 403 17.37 19.61 0.75
C PRO A 403 17.44 19.87 2.25
N GLN A 404 18.28 20.81 2.67
CA GLN A 404 18.50 21.08 4.08
C GLN A 404 17.27 21.73 4.73
N ALA A 405 16.63 22.66 4.05
CA ALA A 405 15.41 23.32 4.49
C ALA A 405 14.24 22.33 4.56
N GLN A 406 14.10 21.43 3.57
CA GLN A 406 13.08 20.38 3.59
C GLN A 406 13.27 19.43 4.77
N LEU A 407 14.50 19.00 5.03
CA LEU A 407 14.83 18.13 6.16
C LEU A 407 14.54 18.81 7.50
N GLN A 408 14.95 20.07 7.66
CA GLN A 408 14.69 20.84 8.87
C GLN A 408 13.19 21.05 9.15
N ASP A 409 12.40 21.33 8.11
CA ASP A 409 10.95 21.50 8.24
C ASP A 409 10.27 20.18 8.62
N ALA A 410 10.65 19.08 7.95
CA ALA A 410 10.16 17.74 8.29
C ALA A 410 10.50 17.38 9.75
N GLU A 411 11.75 17.56 10.17
CA GLU A 411 12.16 17.28 11.55
C GLU A 411 11.46 18.19 12.59
N THR A 412 11.14 19.43 12.23
CA THR A 412 10.38 20.34 13.09
C THR A 412 8.95 19.85 13.28
N LEU A 413 8.30 19.40 12.21
CA LEU A 413 6.97 18.78 12.28
C LEU A 413 7.00 17.50 13.12
N LEU A 414 7.96 16.61 12.88
CA LEU A 414 8.09 15.34 13.61
C LEU A 414 8.34 15.58 15.11
N GLN A 415 9.18 16.56 15.46
CA GLN A 415 9.37 16.96 16.85
C GLN A 415 8.08 17.46 17.47
N ARG A 416 7.34 18.34 16.79
CA ARG A 416 6.06 18.85 17.28
C ARG A 416 5.03 17.73 17.48
N ILE A 417 5.05 16.70 16.65
CA ILE A 417 4.20 15.51 16.83
C ILE A 417 4.62 14.75 18.10
N LYS A 418 5.93 14.50 18.30
CA LYS A 418 6.45 13.82 19.49
C LYS A 418 6.22 14.62 20.79
N ASP A 419 6.24 15.94 20.72
CA ASP A 419 6.00 16.84 21.86
C ASP A 419 4.51 16.98 22.19
N SER A 420 3.61 16.47 21.33
CA SER A 420 2.17 16.49 21.62
C SER A 420 1.87 15.68 22.87
N PRO A 421 1.14 16.23 23.85
CA PRO A 421 0.72 15.47 25.02
C PRO A 421 -0.04 14.21 24.62
N ALA A 422 0.29 13.09 25.25
CA ALA A 422 -0.40 11.83 25.00
C ALA A 422 -1.88 11.95 25.39
N ALA A 423 -2.76 11.41 24.55
CA ALA A 423 -4.17 11.27 24.88
C ALA A 423 -4.37 10.27 26.02
N GLN A 424 -5.53 10.33 26.69
CA GLN A 424 -5.86 9.39 27.76
C GLN A 424 -5.71 7.93 27.29
N GLY A 425 -4.97 7.14 28.07
CA GLY A 425 -4.69 5.73 27.76
C GLY A 425 -3.42 5.49 26.96
N HIS A 426 -2.74 6.56 26.51
CA HIS A 426 -1.46 6.48 25.81
C HIS A 426 -0.33 7.05 26.69
N ARG A 427 0.87 6.47 26.56
CA ARG A 427 2.08 6.97 27.24
C ARG A 427 2.75 8.11 26.48
N GLU A 428 2.79 7.99 25.16
CA GLU A 428 3.39 8.95 24.24
C GLU A 428 2.73 8.85 22.86
N VAL A 429 3.01 9.82 22.00
CA VAL A 429 2.69 9.75 20.57
C VAL A 429 3.83 9.04 19.85
N LEU A 430 3.49 8.02 19.05
CA LEU A 430 4.46 7.30 18.22
C LEU A 430 4.35 7.75 16.76
N LEU A 431 5.50 7.88 16.11
CA LEU A 431 5.59 8.07 14.67
C LEU A 431 5.34 6.72 13.95
N PRO A 432 4.84 6.73 12.70
CA PRO A 432 4.74 5.52 11.90
C PRO A 432 6.11 4.82 11.77
N GLY A 433 6.17 3.54 12.14
CA GLY A 433 7.40 2.74 12.18
C GLY A 433 8.12 2.76 13.54
N GLU A 434 7.80 3.72 14.43
CA GLU A 434 8.51 3.85 15.71
C GLU A 434 8.22 2.67 16.66
N LEU A 435 7.00 2.12 16.63
CA LEU A 435 6.66 0.95 17.43
C LEU A 435 7.49 -0.26 17.00
N GLU A 436 7.59 -0.49 15.69
CA GLU A 436 8.39 -1.54 15.09
C GLU A 436 9.88 -1.38 15.42
N GLU A 437 10.41 -0.15 15.39
CA GLU A 437 11.78 0.15 15.81
C GLU A 437 12.03 -0.11 17.30
N MET A 438 11.07 0.23 18.17
CA MET A 438 11.17 -0.06 19.60
C MET A 438 11.24 -1.57 19.85
N VAL A 439 10.38 -2.34 19.20
CA VAL A 439 10.37 -3.82 19.28
C VAL A 439 11.68 -4.41 18.73
N ALA A 440 12.19 -3.88 17.62
CA ALA A 440 13.44 -4.33 17.03
C ALA A 440 14.64 -4.09 17.94
N ARG A 441 14.71 -2.94 18.63
CA ARG A 441 15.76 -2.66 19.62
C ARG A 441 15.70 -3.64 20.78
N GLU A 442 14.51 -3.91 21.31
CA GLU A 442 14.32 -4.91 22.37
C GLU A 442 14.78 -6.30 21.91
N ARG A 443 14.24 -6.79 20.78
CA ARG A 443 14.49 -8.13 20.26
C ARG A 443 15.93 -8.35 19.78
N THR A 444 16.64 -7.28 19.41
CA THR A 444 18.08 -7.35 19.13
C THR A 444 18.88 -7.75 20.37
N HIS A 445 18.48 -7.29 21.56
CA HIS A 445 19.15 -7.61 22.83
C HIS A 445 18.61 -8.88 23.48
N THR A 446 17.30 -9.12 23.39
CA THR A 446 16.64 -10.23 24.07
C THR A 446 16.43 -11.47 23.20
N GLY A 447 16.83 -11.43 21.93
CA GLY A 447 16.48 -12.42 20.92
C GLY A 447 15.02 -12.29 20.43
N ILE A 448 14.78 -12.85 19.25
CA ILE A 448 13.46 -12.95 18.62
C ILE A 448 12.68 -14.10 19.26
N PRO A 449 11.50 -13.85 19.85
CA PRO A 449 10.66 -14.91 20.38
C PRO A 449 9.98 -15.67 19.24
N VAL A 450 10.08 -17.00 19.26
CA VAL A 450 9.36 -17.91 18.36
C VAL A 450 8.60 -18.90 19.23
N ALA A 451 7.28 -19.01 19.01
CA ALA A 451 6.43 -19.96 19.74
C ALA A 451 6.87 -21.40 19.45
N ASP A 452 6.86 -22.27 20.47
CA ASP A 452 7.30 -23.66 20.34
C ASP A 452 6.61 -24.40 19.19
N ALA A 453 5.29 -24.30 19.06
CA ALA A 453 4.55 -24.95 17.98
C ALA A 453 4.91 -24.45 16.57
N ILE A 454 5.41 -23.22 16.45
CA ILE A 454 5.96 -22.70 15.19
C ILE A 454 7.36 -23.26 14.99
N TRP A 455 8.19 -23.24 16.03
CA TRP A 455 9.55 -23.74 16.00
C TRP A 455 9.62 -25.24 15.67
N ASP A 456 8.76 -26.05 16.26
CA ASP A 456 8.67 -27.49 16.00
C ASP A 456 8.40 -27.75 14.51
N ARG A 457 7.43 -27.04 13.90
CA ARG A 457 7.17 -27.13 12.46
C ARG A 457 8.36 -26.71 11.59
N ILE A 458 9.08 -25.67 11.99
CA ILE A 458 10.29 -25.23 11.28
C ILE A 458 11.38 -26.30 11.37
N THR A 459 11.62 -26.85 12.57
CA THR A 459 12.66 -27.87 12.77
C THR A 459 12.30 -29.21 12.13
N GLU A 460 11.03 -29.60 12.09
CA GLU A 460 10.55 -30.75 11.31
C GLU A 460 10.83 -30.58 9.82
N ALA A 461 10.58 -29.38 9.28
CA ALA A 461 10.90 -29.07 7.88
C ALA A 461 12.41 -29.06 7.62
N ALA A 462 13.20 -28.49 8.54
CA ALA A 462 14.66 -28.47 8.46
C ALA A 462 15.26 -29.89 8.52
N ALA A 463 14.73 -30.76 9.38
CA ALA A 463 15.19 -32.14 9.54
C ALA A 463 14.97 -32.98 8.27
N LYS A 464 13.86 -32.77 7.55
CA LYS A 464 13.60 -33.40 6.23
C LYS A 464 14.65 -33.03 5.18
N LEU A 465 15.31 -31.88 5.35
CA LEU A 465 16.38 -31.38 4.48
C LEU A 465 17.79 -31.67 5.03
N GLY A 466 17.90 -32.40 6.15
CA GLY A 466 19.18 -32.72 6.79
C GLY A 466 19.84 -31.53 7.52
N ILE A 467 19.10 -30.46 7.81
CA ILE A 467 19.60 -29.31 8.56
C ILE A 467 19.36 -29.53 10.07
N PRO A 468 20.41 -29.53 10.90
CA PRO A 468 20.26 -29.70 12.34
C PRO A 468 19.57 -28.47 12.97
N PRO A 469 18.82 -28.64 14.06
CA PRO A 469 18.13 -27.53 14.71
C PRO A 469 19.12 -26.50 15.26
N LEU A 470 18.69 -25.24 15.29
CA LEU A 470 19.44 -24.15 15.91
C LEU A 470 19.25 -24.18 17.44
N ASP A 471 20.35 -24.11 18.18
CA ASP A 471 20.31 -23.94 19.64
C ASP A 471 19.80 -22.54 20.03
N GLU A 472 19.11 -22.45 21.16
CA GLU A 472 18.66 -21.19 21.76
C GLU A 472 19.84 -20.23 22.03
N ALA A 473 19.52 -18.93 22.06
CA ALA A 473 20.51 -17.85 22.19
C ALA A 473 20.95 -17.59 23.63
#